data_AF-A0A7S3MXA5-F1
#
_entry.id   AF-A0A7S3MXA5-F1
#
_cell.length_a   1.000
_cell.length_b   1.000
_cell.length_c   1.000
_cell.angle_alpha   90.00
_cell.angle_beta   90.00
_cell.angle_gamma   90.00
#
_symmetry.space_group_name_H-M   'P 1'
#
loop_
_entity.id
_entity.type
_entity.pdbx_description
1 polymer ?
#
loop_
_entity_poly.entity_id
_entity_poly.type
_entity_poly.pdbx_seq_one_letter_code
_entity_poly.pdbx_strand_id
1 'polypeptide(L)'
;MTTVANHLTGEKCELEFKARGWTSKNKEALEGKIKDKSGKVKYTLTGKYTEKILLTDTESGEVSEIWTAPPKPEKNNLMYGMNSFALQINLLTDALKEKLPPTDSRLRMDTRLWESGKQDESSNEKTRIEVNQRNRKKALKELLGKPLEGNDSEYYTPKYFKKGSHPLTGEEVYSFQ
;
A
#
# COMPACT_ATOMS: atom_id res chain seq x y z
N MET A 1 0.12 -3.62 -17.81
CA MET A 1 -1.30 -3.24 -17.92
C MET A 1 -2.01 -3.79 -16.71
N THR A 2 -2.77 -2.95 -15.99
CA THR A 2 -3.49 -3.30 -14.77
C THR A 2 -4.99 -3.31 -15.10
N THR A 3 -5.72 -4.33 -14.68
CA THR A 3 -7.17 -4.43 -14.95
C THR A 3 -7.94 -4.45 -13.64
N VAL A 4 -8.97 -3.61 -13.56
CA VAL A 4 -9.99 -3.64 -12.49
C VAL A 4 -11.28 -4.13 -13.12
N ALA A 5 -11.83 -5.24 -12.62
CA ALA A 5 -13.05 -5.82 -13.15
C ALA A 5 -14.17 -5.76 -12.10
N ASN A 6 -15.36 -5.33 -12.53
CA ASN A 6 -16.57 -5.49 -11.74
C ASN A 6 -17.16 -6.88 -12.04
N HIS A 7 -17.06 -7.80 -11.08
CA HIS A 7 -17.53 -9.17 -11.25
C HIS A 7 -19.06 -9.31 -11.22
N LEU A 8 -19.80 -8.29 -10.76
CA LEU A 8 -21.27 -8.32 -10.69
C LEU A 8 -21.90 -7.86 -12.02
N THR A 9 -21.40 -6.77 -12.59
CA THR A 9 -22.00 -6.11 -13.75
C THR A 9 -21.19 -6.28 -15.04
N GLY A 10 -19.93 -6.73 -14.94
CA GLY A 10 -19.10 -7.17 -16.05
C GLY A 10 -18.25 -6.07 -16.70
N GLU A 11 -18.32 -4.83 -16.24
CA GLU A 11 -17.46 -3.74 -16.72
C GLU A 11 -16.01 -3.95 -16.31
N LYS A 12 -15.10 -3.45 -17.14
CA LYS A 12 -13.66 -3.55 -16.93
C LYS A 12 -12.99 -2.21 -17.17
N CYS A 13 -12.09 -1.83 -16.27
CA CYS A 13 -11.18 -0.71 -16.45
C CYS A 13 -9.77 -1.27 -16.69
N GLU A 14 -9.23 -1.01 -17.88
CA GLU A 14 -7.85 -1.36 -18.26
C GLU A 14 -6.98 -0.11 -18.16
N LEU A 15 -5.96 -0.14 -17.32
CA LEU A 15 -5.03 0.95 -17.05
C LEU A 15 -3.61 0.59 -17.50
N GLU A 16 -2.93 1.55 -18.09
CA GLU A 16 -1.54 1.47 -18.49
C GLU A 16 -0.75 2.65 -17.91
N PHE A 17 0.18 2.34 -17.02
CA PHE A 17 1.18 3.30 -16.55
C PHE A 17 2.31 3.34 -17.58
N LYS A 18 2.48 4.48 -18.25
CA LYS A 18 3.46 4.60 -19.33
C LYS A 18 4.86 4.63 -18.75
N ALA A 19 5.75 3.83 -19.34
CA ALA A 19 7.18 3.98 -19.10
C ALA A 19 7.63 5.36 -19.57
N ARG A 20 8.48 6.02 -18.78
CA ARG A 20 8.92 7.41 -18.98
C ARG A 20 9.41 7.70 -20.41
N GLY A 21 10.05 6.73 -21.07
CA GLY A 21 10.61 6.89 -22.40
C GLY A 21 11.80 7.85 -22.43
N TRP A 22 12.37 8.07 -23.62
CA TRP A 22 13.49 9.00 -23.83
C TRP A 22 13.03 10.47 -23.83
N THR A 23 11.77 10.73 -24.18
CA THR A 23 11.16 12.07 -24.11
C THR A 23 10.43 12.26 -22.77
N SER A 24 10.14 13.50 -22.38
CA SER A 24 9.38 13.78 -21.16
C SER A 24 7.87 13.53 -21.29
N LYS A 25 7.37 13.17 -22.49
CA LYS A 25 5.94 13.02 -22.78
C LYS A 25 5.25 11.99 -21.88
N ASN A 26 5.91 10.86 -21.62
CA ASN A 26 5.35 9.78 -20.83
C ASN A 26 5.74 9.85 -19.35
N LYS A 27 6.40 10.93 -18.91
CA LYS A 27 6.79 11.08 -17.50
C LYS A 27 5.53 11.07 -16.64
N GLU A 28 5.42 10.03 -15.80
CA GLU A 28 4.31 9.82 -14.84
C GLU A 28 2.93 9.68 -15.50
N ALA A 29 2.89 9.45 -16.82
CA ALA A 29 1.65 9.39 -17.57
C ALA A 29 0.90 8.06 -17.35
N LEU A 30 -0.42 8.13 -17.35
CA LEU A 30 -1.30 6.98 -17.41
C LEU A 30 -2.35 7.15 -18.51
N GLU A 31 -2.71 6.03 -19.11
CA GLU A 31 -3.84 5.92 -20.03
C GLU A 31 -4.73 4.76 -19.59
N GLY A 32 -6.02 4.85 -19.87
CA GLY A 32 -6.92 3.75 -19.59
C GLY A 32 -8.20 3.77 -20.40
N LYS A 33 -8.92 2.66 -20.35
CA LYS A 33 -10.20 2.45 -21.02
C LYS A 33 -11.16 1.75 -20.08
N ILE A 34 -12.35 2.30 -19.91
CA ILE A 34 -13.46 1.67 -19.21
C ILE A 34 -14.41 1.11 -20.25
N LYS A 35 -14.60 -0.21 -20.20
CA LYS A 35 -15.44 -0.98 -21.11
C LYS A 35 -16.67 -1.48 -20.39
N ASP A 36 -17.80 -1.47 -21.08
CA ASP A 36 -19.00 -2.14 -20.61
C ASP A 36 -18.87 -3.68 -20.70
N LYS A 37 -19.91 -4.41 -20.27
CA LYS A 37 -19.96 -5.88 -20.33
C LYS A 37 -19.80 -6.47 -21.74
N SER A 38 -20.10 -5.69 -22.78
CA SER A 38 -19.96 -6.12 -24.18
C SER A 38 -18.55 -5.88 -24.72
N GLY A 39 -17.69 -5.22 -23.95
CA GLY A 39 -16.34 -4.81 -24.37
C GLY A 39 -16.30 -3.46 -25.09
N LYS A 40 -17.44 -2.76 -25.25
CA LYS A 40 -17.48 -1.43 -25.84
C LYS A 40 -16.87 -0.43 -24.87
N VAL A 41 -15.90 0.35 -25.35
CA VAL A 41 -15.30 1.45 -24.56
C VAL A 41 -16.36 2.53 -24.37
N LYS A 42 -16.67 2.85 -23.12
CA LYS A 42 -17.58 3.94 -22.73
C LYS A 42 -16.80 5.18 -22.28
N TYR A 43 -15.67 4.98 -21.62
CA TYR A 43 -14.82 6.07 -21.17
C TYR A 43 -13.34 5.80 -21.43
N THR A 44 -12.56 6.87 -21.60
CA THR A 44 -11.10 6.83 -21.57
C THR A 44 -10.56 7.61 -20.39
N LEU A 45 -9.42 7.16 -19.87
CA LEU A 45 -8.70 7.81 -18.78
C LEU A 45 -7.37 8.33 -19.31
N THR A 46 -7.02 9.56 -18.96
CA THR A 46 -5.73 10.16 -19.31
C THR A 46 -5.23 11.02 -18.15
N GLY A 47 -3.92 11.25 -18.08
CA GLY A 47 -3.34 12.20 -17.14
C GLY A 47 -2.02 11.72 -16.57
N LYS A 48 -1.67 12.23 -15.40
CA LYS A 48 -0.49 11.80 -14.65
C LYS A 48 -0.90 11.41 -13.24
N TYR A 49 -0.46 10.24 -12.79
CA TYR A 49 -0.85 9.71 -11.47
C TYR A 49 -0.24 10.52 -10.31
N THR A 50 0.63 11.47 -10.60
CA THR A 50 1.24 12.41 -9.66
C THR A 50 0.56 13.78 -9.63
N GLU A 51 -0.32 14.09 -10.58
CA GLU A 51 -0.96 15.40 -10.73
C GLU A 51 -2.48 15.27 -10.76
N LYS A 52 -3.05 14.65 -11.80
CA LYS A 52 -4.49 14.50 -11.98
C LYS A 52 -4.86 13.44 -13.01
N ILE A 53 -6.09 12.95 -12.92
CA ILE A 53 -6.69 11.99 -13.84
C ILE A 53 -7.97 12.59 -14.43
N LEU A 54 -8.06 12.56 -15.76
CA LEU A 54 -9.19 12.99 -16.55
C LEU A 54 -9.94 11.78 -17.09
N LEU A 55 -11.27 11.88 -17.10
CA LEU A 55 -12.19 10.94 -17.71
C LEU A 55 -12.81 11.61 -18.94
N THR A 56 -12.81 10.92 -20.08
CA THR A 56 -13.51 11.37 -21.28
C THR A 56 -14.62 10.39 -21.61
N ASP A 57 -15.85 10.90 -21.71
CA ASP A 57 -16.98 10.14 -22.25
C ASP A 57 -16.81 10.00 -23.77
N THR A 58 -16.80 8.76 -24.26
CA THR A 58 -16.56 8.49 -25.69
C THR A 58 -17.75 8.82 -26.60
N GLU A 59 -18.94 8.98 -26.03
CA GLU A 59 -20.18 9.25 -26.77
C GLU A 59 -20.45 10.76 -26.85
N SER A 60 -20.34 11.48 -25.73
CA SER A 60 -20.53 12.93 -25.71
C SER A 60 -19.25 13.73 -26.02
N GLY A 61 -18.07 13.13 -25.84
CA GLY A 61 -16.79 13.84 -25.89
C GLY A 61 -16.50 14.71 -24.65
N GLU A 62 -17.38 14.68 -23.65
CA GLU A 62 -17.21 15.46 -22.42
C GLU A 62 -15.98 15.00 -21.63
N VAL A 63 -15.20 15.96 -21.15
CA VAL A 63 -14.00 15.72 -20.34
C VAL A 63 -14.24 16.23 -18.92
N SER A 64 -14.06 15.36 -17.94
CA SER A 64 -14.18 15.69 -16.51
C SER A 64 -12.90 15.30 -15.76
N GLU A 65 -12.56 16.07 -14.73
CA GLU A 65 -11.48 15.73 -13.81
C GLU A 65 -12.04 14.86 -12.68
N ILE A 66 -11.55 13.63 -12.55
CA ILE A 66 -12.09 12.66 -11.58
C ILE A 66 -11.20 12.50 -10.33
N TRP A 67 -9.94 12.94 -10.43
CA TRP A 67 -9.01 12.90 -9.32
C TRP A 67 -7.89 13.90 -9.53
N THR A 68 -7.51 14.57 -8.44
CA THR A 68 -6.37 15.49 -8.39
C THR A 68 -5.54 15.21 -7.14
N ALA A 69 -4.22 15.19 -7.31
CA ALA A 69 -3.28 14.94 -6.24
C ALA A 69 -3.40 16.06 -5.18
N PRO A 70 -3.51 15.72 -3.89
CA PRO A 70 -3.56 16.72 -2.84
C PRO A 70 -2.24 17.51 -2.81
N PRO A 71 -2.28 18.82 -2.52
CA PRO A 71 -1.07 19.62 -2.40
C PRO A 71 -0.19 19.05 -1.28
N LYS A 72 1.12 19.06 -1.51
CA LYS A 72 2.08 18.65 -0.48
C LYS A 72 2.22 19.77 0.57
N PRO A 73 2.42 19.42 1.85
CA PRO A 73 2.77 20.39 2.88
C PRO A 73 4.00 21.22 2.51
N GLU A 74 4.05 22.42 3.07
CA GLU A 74 5.28 23.22 3.07
C GLU A 74 6.43 22.41 3.69
N LYS A 75 7.64 22.59 3.14
CA LYS A 75 8.85 21.89 3.60
C LYS A 75 8.75 20.36 3.59
N ASN A 76 7.88 19.76 2.76
CA ASN A 76 7.82 18.29 2.63
C ASN A 76 9.16 17.66 2.27
N ASN A 77 10.06 18.40 1.61
CA ASN A 77 11.43 17.97 1.32
C ASN A 77 12.27 17.70 2.58
N LEU A 78 11.94 18.34 3.71
CA LEU A 78 12.54 18.08 5.02
C LEU A 78 11.83 16.94 5.78
N MET A 79 10.68 16.49 5.27
CA MET A 79 9.80 15.47 5.87
C MET A 79 9.66 14.27 4.92
N TYR A 80 10.77 13.81 4.34
CA TYR A 80 10.82 12.63 3.47
C TYR A 80 9.89 12.67 2.23
N GLY A 81 9.48 13.86 1.80
CA GLY A 81 8.54 14.04 0.68
C GLY A 81 7.10 13.62 0.99
N MET A 82 6.76 13.47 2.28
CA MET A 82 5.44 13.02 2.73
C MET A 82 4.33 14.01 2.38
N ASN A 83 3.14 13.47 2.11
CA ASN A 83 1.91 14.26 2.01
C ASN A 83 1.25 14.38 3.40
N SER A 84 0.22 15.24 3.53
CA SER A 84 -0.47 15.48 4.80
C SER A 84 -1.07 14.21 5.41
N PHE A 85 -1.50 13.26 4.57
CA PHE A 85 -2.03 11.98 5.05
C PHE A 85 -0.94 11.12 5.69
N ALA A 86 0.20 10.96 5.02
CA ALA A 86 1.33 10.17 5.50
C ALA A 86 1.88 10.69 6.85
N LEU A 87 1.93 12.03 7.02
CA LEU A 87 2.34 12.66 8.29
C LEU A 87 1.44 12.27 9.48
N GLN A 88 0.18 11.91 9.22
CA GLN A 88 -0.79 11.57 10.26
C GLN A 88 -0.82 10.08 10.61
N ILE A 89 -0.30 9.20 9.75
CA ILE A 89 -0.44 7.74 9.93
C ILE A 89 0.17 7.28 11.27
N ASN A 90 1.29 7.89 11.67
CA ASN A 90 2.00 7.52 12.89
C ASN A 90 1.72 8.43 14.10
N LEU A 91 0.70 9.30 14.03
CA LEU A 91 0.27 10.12 15.15
C LEU A 91 -0.29 9.24 16.27
N LEU A 92 0.26 9.36 17.48
CA LEU A 92 -0.18 8.63 18.67
C LEU A 92 -0.70 9.63 19.70
N THR A 93 -2.02 9.65 19.91
CA THR A 93 -2.65 10.42 20.99
C THR A 93 -2.84 9.54 22.23
N ASP A 94 -2.95 10.13 23.41
CA ASP A 94 -3.16 9.37 24.66
C ASP A 94 -4.45 8.53 24.60
N ALA A 95 -5.54 9.11 24.08
CA ALA A 95 -6.81 8.41 23.90
C ALA A 95 -6.72 7.23 22.89
N LEU A 96 -5.83 7.30 21.91
CA LEU A 96 -5.58 6.20 20.98
C LEU A 96 -4.71 5.13 21.64
N LYS A 97 -3.66 5.53 22.37
CA LYS A 97 -2.70 4.64 23.05
C LYS A 97 -3.40 3.62 23.95
N GLU A 98 -4.46 4.03 24.65
CA GLU A 98 -5.25 3.15 25.52
C GLU A 98 -6.03 2.05 24.77
N LYS A 99 -6.32 2.26 23.48
CA LYS A 99 -7.14 1.35 22.66
C LYS A 99 -6.33 0.45 21.74
N LEU A 100 -5.04 0.73 21.56
CA LEU A 100 -4.20 0.02 20.61
C LEU A 100 -3.69 -1.32 21.18
N PRO A 101 -3.60 -2.38 20.35
CA PRO A 101 -2.86 -3.57 20.74
C PRO A 101 -1.37 -3.23 20.88
N PRO A 102 -0.60 -3.97 21.70
CA PRO A 102 0.84 -3.74 21.86
C PRO A 102 1.65 -3.97 20.57
N THR A 103 1.02 -4.51 19.51
CA THR A 103 1.60 -4.77 18.20
C THR A 103 1.35 -3.64 17.19
N ASP A 104 0.64 -2.57 17.55
CA ASP A 104 0.42 -1.43 16.65
C ASP A 104 1.74 -0.70 16.36
N SER A 105 1.98 -0.37 15.09
CA SER A 105 3.22 0.26 14.65
C SER A 105 3.49 1.61 15.32
N ARG A 106 2.47 2.33 15.79
CA ARG A 106 2.64 3.62 16.51
C ARG A 106 3.36 3.48 17.84
N LEU A 107 3.35 2.28 18.41
CA LEU A 107 4.04 1.94 19.66
C LEU A 107 5.48 1.44 19.42
N ARG A 108 5.91 1.33 18.16
CA ARG A 108 7.26 0.88 17.81
C ARG A 108 8.28 1.99 18.13
N MET A 109 9.10 1.76 19.15
CA MET A 109 9.91 2.80 19.79
C MET A 109 11.02 3.34 18.89
N ASP A 110 11.69 2.50 18.09
CA ASP A 110 12.72 2.94 17.14
C ASP A 110 12.18 4.02 16.17
N THR A 111 11.00 3.79 15.61
CA THR A 111 10.33 4.70 14.68
C THR A 111 9.96 6.01 15.37
N ARG A 112 9.49 5.96 16.62
CA ARG A 112 9.17 7.18 17.40
C ARG A 112 10.40 8.02 17.71
N LEU A 113 11.50 7.35 18.09
CA LEU A 113 12.78 8.00 18.36
C LEU A 113 13.33 8.67 17.09
N TRP A 114 13.21 8.00 15.95
CA TRP A 114 13.57 8.55 14.64
C TRP A 114 12.78 9.81 14.30
N GLU A 115 11.45 9.78 14.46
CA GLU A 115 10.58 10.94 14.25
C GLU A 115 10.90 12.11 15.19
N SER A 116 11.41 11.81 16.39
CA SER A 116 11.84 12.82 17.38
C SER A 116 13.28 13.31 17.16
N GLY A 117 13.96 12.87 16.10
CA GLY A 117 15.33 13.26 15.76
C GLY A 117 16.42 12.55 16.59
N LYS A 118 16.07 11.54 17.40
CA LYS A 118 16.99 10.81 18.28
C LYS A 118 17.60 9.60 17.57
N GLN A 119 18.51 9.86 16.63
CA GLN A 119 19.03 8.85 15.69
C GLN A 119 19.80 7.70 16.37
N ASP A 120 20.64 8.01 17.37
CA ASP A 120 21.43 7.00 18.08
C ASP A 120 20.53 6.08 18.92
N GLU A 121 19.60 6.65 19.69
CA GLU A 121 18.61 5.90 20.47
C GLU A 121 17.76 5.01 19.56
N SER A 122 17.31 5.55 18.42
CA SER A 122 16.56 4.80 17.40
C SER A 122 17.34 3.60 16.88
N SER A 123 18.64 3.77 16.61
CA SER A 123 19.49 2.71 16.05
C SER A 123 19.72 1.57 17.05
N ASN A 124 19.91 1.92 18.32
CA ASN A 124 20.04 0.95 19.41
C ASN A 124 18.74 0.16 19.60
N GLU A 125 17.60 0.85 19.61
CA GLU A 125 16.29 0.23 19.79
C GLU A 125 15.91 -0.67 18.60
N LYS A 126 16.21 -0.25 17.37
CA LYS A 126 16.06 -1.08 16.17
C LYS A 126 16.85 -2.39 16.32
N THR A 127 18.11 -2.29 16.71
CA THR A 127 18.97 -3.45 16.93
C THR A 127 18.38 -4.41 17.97
N ARG A 128 17.90 -3.87 19.11
CA ARG A 128 17.25 -4.65 20.16
C ARG A 128 16.02 -5.41 19.64
N ILE A 129 15.13 -4.74 18.89
CA ILE A 129 13.91 -5.33 18.32
C ILE A 129 14.25 -6.44 17.32
N GLU A 130 15.18 -6.19 16.39
CA GLU A 130 15.56 -7.15 15.35
C GLU A 130 16.29 -8.37 15.93
N VAL A 131 17.15 -8.19 16.93
CA VAL A 131 17.79 -9.30 17.66
C VAL A 131 16.73 -10.14 18.37
N ASN A 132 15.77 -9.51 19.07
CA ASN A 132 14.69 -10.23 19.73
C ASN A 132 13.82 -11.03 18.75
N GLN A 133 13.50 -10.45 17.58
CA GLN A 133 12.75 -11.16 16.53
C GLN A 133 13.52 -12.37 16.01
N ARG A 134 14.83 -12.22 15.75
CA ARG A 134 15.71 -13.32 15.31
C ARG A 134 15.83 -14.43 16.36
N ASN A 135 16.01 -14.07 17.63
CA ASN A 135 16.08 -15.03 18.73
C ASN A 135 14.78 -15.80 18.90
N ARG A 136 13.62 -15.12 18.80
CA ARG A 136 12.31 -15.78 18.84
C ARG A 136 12.12 -16.76 17.67
N LYS A 137 12.54 -16.39 16.46
CA LYS A 137 12.53 -17.28 15.29
C LYS A 137 13.43 -18.50 15.50
N LYS A 138 14.62 -18.32 16.10
CA LYS A 138 15.54 -19.41 16.42
C LYS A 138 14.97 -20.37 17.47
N ALA A 139 14.44 -19.86 18.58
CA ALA A 139 13.84 -20.68 19.63
C ALA A 139 12.64 -21.49 19.12
N LEU A 140 11.84 -20.91 18.22
CA LEU A 140 10.71 -21.60 17.60
C LEU A 140 11.16 -22.67 16.60
N LYS A 141 12.25 -22.44 15.85
CA LYS A 141 12.91 -23.46 15.01
C LYS A 141 13.36 -24.66 15.83
N GLU A 142 14.03 -24.40 16.96
CA GLU A 142 14.52 -25.44 17.87
C GLU A 142 13.37 -26.26 18.46
N LEU A 143 12.27 -25.60 18.86
CA LEU A 143 11.08 -26.26 19.39
C LEU A 143 10.38 -27.17 18.36
N LEU A 144 10.32 -26.74 17.09
CA LEU A 144 9.62 -27.47 16.04
C LEU A 144 10.46 -28.61 15.42
N GLY A 145 11.76 -28.69 15.71
CA GLY A 145 12.65 -29.78 15.29
C GLY A 145 12.81 -29.95 13.77
N LYS A 146 12.33 -29.00 12.97
CA LYS A 146 12.41 -29.01 11.50
C LYS A 146 13.30 -27.86 11.01
N PRO A 147 14.12 -28.07 9.98
CA PRO A 147 14.78 -26.97 9.30
C PRO A 147 13.72 -26.03 8.72
N LEU A 148 13.70 -24.77 9.17
CA LEU A 148 12.92 -23.69 8.57
C LEU A 148 13.50 -23.36 7.19
N GLU A 149 13.24 -24.22 6.19
CA GLU A 149 13.57 -23.97 4.77
C GLU A 149 12.38 -23.42 3.97
N GLY A 150 11.28 -23.08 4.65
CA GLY A 150 10.07 -22.56 4.03
C GLY A 150 9.72 -21.11 4.38
N ASN A 151 8.57 -20.68 3.87
CA ASN A 151 7.95 -19.39 4.16
C ASN A 151 7.61 -19.26 5.65
N ASP A 152 7.65 -18.03 6.19
CA ASP A 152 7.37 -17.74 7.61
C ASP A 152 6.02 -18.28 8.13
N SER A 153 5.09 -18.59 7.22
CA SER A 153 3.80 -19.22 7.49
C SER A 153 3.86 -20.64 8.08
N GLU A 154 4.98 -21.35 7.97
CA GLU A 154 5.11 -22.73 8.47
C GLU A 154 5.20 -22.83 9.99
N TYR A 155 5.59 -21.74 10.65
CA TYR A 155 5.82 -21.70 12.09
C TYR A 155 5.14 -20.52 12.78
N TYR A 156 4.61 -19.55 12.02
CA TYR A 156 3.86 -18.42 12.56
C TYR A 156 2.48 -18.30 11.91
N THR A 157 1.45 -18.16 12.74
CA THR A 157 0.08 -17.89 12.30
C THR A 157 -0.29 -16.44 12.61
N PRO A 158 -0.63 -15.61 11.59
CA PRO A 158 -1.12 -14.26 11.83
C PRO A 158 -2.39 -14.25 12.69
N LYS A 159 -2.45 -13.32 13.66
CA LYS A 159 -3.56 -13.27 14.64
C LYS A 159 -4.90 -12.81 14.04
N TYR A 160 -4.87 -11.84 13.12
CA TYR A 160 -6.07 -11.16 12.63
C TYR A 160 -6.47 -11.56 11.21
N PHE A 161 -5.66 -12.39 10.54
CA PHE A 161 -5.85 -12.76 9.15
C PHE A 161 -5.68 -14.27 8.95
N LYS A 162 -6.51 -14.87 8.11
CA LYS A 162 -6.41 -16.27 7.71
C LYS A 162 -6.02 -16.37 6.24
N LYS A 163 -5.08 -17.25 5.94
CA LYS A 163 -4.80 -17.67 4.58
C LYS A 163 -6.00 -18.45 4.01
N GLY A 164 -6.47 -18.07 2.83
CA GLY A 164 -7.62 -18.66 2.16
C GLY A 164 -7.58 -18.44 0.65
N SER A 165 -8.70 -18.73 -0.01
CA SER A 165 -8.88 -18.50 -1.45
C SER A 165 -9.99 -17.47 -1.66
N HIS A 166 -9.77 -16.52 -2.55
CA HIS A 166 -10.73 -15.48 -2.88
C HIS A 166 -11.94 -16.12 -3.59
N PRO A 167 -13.18 -15.86 -3.13
CA PRO A 167 -14.35 -16.61 -3.59
C PRO A 167 -14.66 -16.44 -5.09
N LEU A 168 -14.19 -15.36 -5.71
CA LEU A 168 -14.47 -15.07 -7.13
C LEU A 168 -13.31 -15.40 -8.07
N THR A 169 -12.06 -15.22 -7.61
CA THR A 169 -10.87 -15.36 -8.48
C THR A 169 -10.13 -16.66 -8.22
N GLY A 170 -10.39 -17.33 -7.10
CA GLY A 170 -9.64 -18.52 -6.66
C GLY A 170 -8.23 -18.21 -6.15
N GLU A 171 -7.79 -16.96 -6.24
CA GLU A 171 -6.44 -16.55 -5.84
C GLU A 171 -6.23 -16.66 -4.33
N GLU A 172 -4.99 -16.91 -3.95
CA GLU A 172 -4.60 -16.97 -2.55
C GLU A 172 -4.67 -15.58 -1.91
N VAL A 173 -5.43 -15.46 -0.82
CA VAL A 173 -5.64 -14.20 -0.09
C VAL A 173 -5.53 -14.38 1.42
N TYR A 174 -5.26 -13.28 2.12
CA TYR A 174 -5.35 -13.19 3.57
C TYR A 174 -6.63 -12.44 3.95
N SER A 175 -7.65 -13.17 4.39
CA SER A 175 -8.94 -12.61 4.80
C SER A 175 -8.91 -12.24 6.28
N PHE A 176 -9.48 -11.08 6.62
CA PHE A 176 -9.71 -10.69 8.01
C PHE A 176 -10.65 -11.70 8.69
N GLN A 177 -10.37 -12.05 9.94
CA GLN A 177 -11.14 -13.03 10.73
C GLN A 177 -12.17 -12.36 11.64
#